data_AF-A0A101IQH7-F1
#
_entry.id   AF-A0A101IQH7-F1
#
_cell.length_a   1.000
_cell.length_b   1.000
_cell.length_c   1.000
_cell.angle_alpha   90.00
_cell.angle_beta   90.00
_cell.angle_gamma   90.00
#
_symmetry.space_group_name_H-M   'P 1'
#
loop_
_entity.id
_entity.type
_entity.pdbx_description
1 polymer ?
#
loop_
_entity_poly.entity_id
_entity_poly.type
_entity_poly.pdbx_seq_one_letter_code
_entity_poly.pdbx_strand_id
1 'polypeptide(L)' 'MQKKGKPIKYHPLKTYITPGQRKKISDIQDRAIMVYDVKLSIAEIVRDSIEGFLSNDFENELECYLQYKGWI' A
#
# COMPACT_ATOMS: atom_id res chain seq x y z
N MET A 1 -28.90 -30.72 -24.73
CA MET A 1 -28.96 -29.24 -24.80
C MET A 1 -28.12 -28.67 -23.65
N GLN A 2 -26.96 -28.06 -23.94
CA GLN A 2 -26.10 -27.49 -22.90
C GLN A 2 -26.67 -26.14 -22.43
N LYS A 3 -26.91 -25.98 -21.12
CA LYS A 3 -27.36 -24.72 -20.53
C LYS A 3 -26.19 -23.74 -20.54
N LYS A 4 -26.24 -22.72 -21.41
CA LYS A 4 -25.27 -21.61 -21.39
C LYS A 4 -25.40 -20.87 -20.05
N GLY A 5 -24.34 -20.89 -19.23
CA GLY A 5 -24.27 -20.15 -17.97
C GLY A 5 -24.41 -18.64 -18.23
N LYS A 6 -25.18 -17.94 -17.38
CA LYS A 6 -25.31 -16.48 -17.47
C LYS A 6 -23.95 -15.83 -17.18
N PRO A 7 -23.57 -14.75 -17.89
CA PRO A 7 -22.31 -14.06 -17.65
C PRO A 7 -22.29 -13.47 -16.23
N ILE A 8 -21.23 -13.79 -15.48
CA ILE A 8 -20.96 -13.21 -14.16
C ILE A 8 -20.62 -11.74 -14.37
N LYS A 9 -21.47 -10.83 -13.87
CA LYS A 9 -21.16 -9.40 -13.85
C LYS A 9 -20.22 -9.12 -12.68
N TYR A 10 -18.97 -8.83 -12.98
CA TYR A 10 -18.01 -8.33 -12.00
C TYR A 10 -18.32 -6.87 -11.70
N HIS A 11 -18.61 -6.56 -10.44
CA HIS A 11 -18.61 -5.19 -9.94
C HIS A 11 -17.21 -4.86 -9.45
N PRO A 12 -16.51 -3.89 -10.03
CA PRO A 12 -15.21 -3.48 -9.50
C PRO A 12 -15.44 -2.90 -8.09
N LEU A 13 -14.81 -3.53 -7.09
CA LEU A 13 -14.69 -2.97 -5.75
C LEU A 13 -13.83 -1.71 -5.86
N LYS A 14 -14.48 -0.55 -5.86
CA LYS A 14 -13.79 0.74 -5.73
C LYS A 14 -13.52 0.99 -4.26
N THR A 15 -12.28 0.75 -3.84
CA THR A 15 -11.82 1.14 -2.51
C THR A 15 -11.22 2.53 -2.60
N TYR A 16 -11.72 3.45 -1.77
CA TYR A 16 -11.19 4.82 -1.69
C TYR A 16 -10.27 4.94 -0.49
N ILE A 17 -9.22 5.75 -0.64
CA ILE A 17 -8.33 6.12 0.46
C ILE A 17 -9.00 7.25 1.24
N THR A 18 -9.22 7.05 2.53
CA THR A 18 -9.74 8.10 3.41
C THR A 18 -8.70 9.21 3.62
N PRO A 19 -9.10 10.45 3.98
CA PRO A 19 -8.15 11.53 4.25
C PRO A 19 -7.09 11.17 5.30
N GLY A 20 -7.47 10.44 6.35
CA GLY A 20 -6.53 9.98 7.39
C GLY A 20 -5.51 8.98 6.87
N GLN A 21 -5.93 8.03 6.04
CA GLN A 21 -5.00 7.11 5.36
C GLN A 21 -4.09 7.86 4.37
N ARG A 22 -4.62 8.85 3.65
CA ARG A 22 -3.81 9.66 2.73
C ARG A 22 -2.70 10.42 3.46
N LYS A 23 -3.01 10.97 4.64
CA LYS A 23 -2.00 11.63 5.49
C LYS A 23 -0.90 10.65 5.89
N LYS A 24 -1.25 9.48 6.43
CA LYS A 24 -0.28 8.44 6.80
C LYS A 24 0.62 8.02 5.63
N ILE A 25 0.03 7.83 4.44
CA ILE A 25 0.79 7.51 3.22
C ILE A 25 1.80 8.61 2.90
N SER A 26 1.40 9.88 3.03
CA SER A 26 2.32 11.02 2.83
C SER A 26 3.47 10.98 3.83
N ASP A 27 3.16 10.78 5.11
CA ASP A 27 4.17 10.74 6.19
C ASP A 27 5.22 9.63 5.93
N ILE A 28 4.77 8.47 5.41
CA ILE A 28 5.66 7.36 5.01
C ILE A 28 6.55 7.74 3.82
N GLN A 29 5.97 8.37 2.79
CA GLN A 29 6.73 8.81 1.63
C GLN A 29 7.81 9.83 2.03
N ASP A 30 7.44 10.81 2.86
CA ASP A 30 8.37 11.83 3.34
C ASP A 30 9.48 11.20 4.19
N ARG A 31 9.16 10.25 5.07
CA ARG A 31 10.16 9.54 5.88
C ARG A 31 11.11 8.70 5.03
N ALA A 32 10.59 7.96 4.05
CA ALA A 32 11.40 7.15 3.14
C ALA A 32 12.43 8.00 2.37
N ILE A 33 11.99 9.18 1.91
CA ILE A 33 12.85 10.13 1.21
C ILE A 33 13.88 10.75 2.16
N MET A 34 13.43 11.26 3.32
CA MET A 34 14.30 12.02 4.21
C MET A 34 15.38 11.17 4.90
N VAL A 35 15.10 9.90 5.18
CA VAL A 35 16.00 9.03 5.95
C VAL A 35 16.84 8.14 5.04
N TYR A 36 16.21 7.59 4.01
CA TYR A 36 16.81 6.53 3.20
C TYR A 36 17.06 6.97 1.75
N ASP A 37 16.69 8.21 1.36
CA ASP A 37 16.72 8.71 -0.02
C ASP A 37 15.93 7.82 -1.00
N VAL A 38 14.88 7.15 -0.49
CA VAL A 38 14.03 6.26 -1.28
C VAL A 38 12.69 6.92 -1.57
N LYS A 39 12.32 6.98 -2.85
CA LYS A 39 11.03 7.48 -3.30
C LYS A 39 10.02 6.34 -3.48
N LEU A 40 9.06 6.26 -2.57
CA LEU A 40 7.95 5.30 -2.63
C LEU A 40 6.75 5.87 -3.39
N SER A 41 6.10 5.06 -4.23
CA SER A 41 4.79 5.41 -4.80
C SER A 41 3.64 5.03 -3.87
N ILE A 42 2.53 5.76 -3.95
CA ILE A 42 1.29 5.42 -3.23
C ILE A 42 0.82 4.01 -3.57
N ALA A 43 0.98 3.59 -4.82
CA ALA A 43 0.58 2.25 -5.27
C ALA A 43 1.41 1.14 -4.61
N GLU A 44 2.71 1.35 -4.40
CA GLU A 44 3.57 0.40 -3.67
C GLU A 44 3.16 0.31 -2.21
N ILE A 45 3.00 1.44 -1.54
CA ILE A 45 2.59 1.50 -0.13
C ILE A 45 1.24 0.80 0.07
N VAL A 46 0.26 1.06 -0.80
CA VAL A 46 -1.08 0.48 -0.67
C VAL A 46 -1.13 -1.00 -1.04
N ARG A 47 -0.40 -1.43 -2.07
CA ARG A 47 -0.40 -2.83 -2.54
C ARG A 47 0.35 -3.74 -1.58
N ASP A 48 1.51 -3.29 -1.10
CA ASP A 48 2.46 -4.13 -0.39
C ASP A 48 2.26 -4.05 1.12
N SER A 49 1.46 -3.10 1.65
CA SER A 49 1.44 -2.83 3.09
C SER A 49 0.14 -2.19 3.60
N ILE A 50 -0.93 -2.98 3.70
CA ILE A 50 -2.17 -2.54 4.36
C ILE A 50 -2.12 -2.74 5.89
N GLU A 51 -1.28 -3.63 6.43
CA GLU A 51 -1.28 -3.94 7.87
C GLU A 51 -0.12 -3.30 8.66
N GLY A 52 1.14 -3.40 8.19
CA GLY A 52 2.31 -2.89 8.92
C GLY A 52 2.32 -1.36 9.11
N PHE A 53 1.99 -0.61 8.06
CA PHE A 53 2.00 0.87 8.07
C PHE A 53 0.82 1.54 8.79
N LEU A 54 -0.19 0.77 9.18
CA LEU A 54 -1.27 1.29 10.01
C LEU A 54 -0.99 1.11 11.52
N SER A 55 0.07 0.37 11.87
CA SER A 55 0.50 0.15 13.24
C SER A 55 1.12 1.40 13.87
N ASN A 56 1.30 1.39 15.20
CA ASN A 56 1.96 2.47 15.93
C ASN A 56 3.49 2.49 15.72
N ASP A 57 4.06 1.43 15.13
CA ASP A 57 5.52 1.26 14.95
C ASP A 57 5.91 1.28 13.47
N PHE A 58 5.40 2.26 12.74
CA PHE A 58 5.57 2.32 11.28
C PHE A 58 7.02 2.53 10.84
N GLU A 59 7.90 3.06 11.70
CA GLU A 59 9.30 3.31 11.36
C GLU A 59 10.08 1.99 11.22
N ASN A 60 9.94 1.09 12.18
CA ASN A 60 10.57 -0.24 12.12
C ASN A 60 10.00 -1.06 10.95
N GLU A 61 8.70 -0.97 10.71
CA GLU A 61 8.03 -1.62 9.57
C GLU A 61 8.53 -1.07 8.23
N LEU A 62 8.75 0.25 8.13
CA LEU A 62 9.32 0.88 6.95
C LEU A 62 10.76 0.41 6.69
N GLU A 63 11.60 0.40 7.73
CA GLU A 63 12.97 -0.08 7.59
C GLU A 63 13.02 -1.54 7.14
N CYS A 64 12.26 -2.42 7.80
CA CYS A 64 12.17 -3.84 7.42
C CYS A 64 11.70 -4.01 5.98
N TYR A 65 10.70 -3.24 5.55
CA TYR A 65 10.20 -3.26 4.19
C TYR A 65 11.26 -2.85 3.17
N LEU A 66 12.01 -1.77 3.45
CA LEU A 66 13.07 -1.28 2.57
C LEU A 66 14.25 -2.26 2.47
N GLN A 67 14.63 -2.91 3.59
CA GLN A 67 15.63 -3.97 3.62
C GLN A 67 15.18 -5.19 2.81
N TYR A 68 13.93 -5.61 2.95
CA TYR A 68 13.35 -6.71 2.17
C TYR A 68 13.40 -6.43 0.65
N LYS A 69 13.20 -5.17 0.23
CA LYS A 69 13.34 -4.74 -1.17
C LYS A 69 14.80 -4.61 -1.63
N GLY A 70 15.76 -4.68 -0.71
CA GLY A 70 17.19 -4.52 -0.99
C GLY A 70 17.56 -3.09 -1.38
N TRP A 71 16.81 -2.10 -0.90
CA TRP A 71 17.07 -0.68 -1.18
C TRP A 71 17.98 -0.03 -0.14
N ILE A 72 18.08 -0.63 1.04
CA ILE A 72 19.01 -0.29 2.12
C ILE A 72 19.64 -1.55 2.69
#